data_AF-A0A437S4Y5-F1
#
_entry.id   AF-A0A437S4Y5-F1
#
_cell.length_a   1.000
_cell.length_b   1.000
_cell.length_c   1.000
_cell.angle_alpha   90.00
_cell.angle_beta   90.00
_cell.angle_gamma   90.00
#
_symmetry.space_group_name_H-M   'P 1'
#
loop_
_entity.id
_entity.type
_entity.pdbx_description
1 polymer ?
#
loop_
_entity_poly.entity_id
_entity_poly.type
_entity_poly.pdbx_seq_one_letter_code
_entity_poly.pdbx_strand_id
1 'polypeptide(L)' 'MKTKEIRQMSSEELNKKVTELKNELFNLRFRLATGQLDNPSSIKQVKRDIARVKTIIRQRELGMGKEA' A
#
# COMPACT_ATOMS: atom_id res chain seq x y z
N MET A 1 -7.58 1.53 -1.12
CA MET A 1 -7.93 0.88 0.17
C MET A 1 -8.53 1.82 1.20
N LYS A 2 -9.49 1.36 2.03
CA LYS A 2 -10.01 2.11 3.19
C LYS A 2 -9.05 1.97 4.38
N THR A 3 -8.75 3.07 5.06
CA THR A 3 -7.80 3.16 6.18
C THR A 3 -8.20 2.32 7.40
N LYS A 4 -9.49 2.03 7.57
CA LYS A 4 -10.02 1.21 8.68
C LYS A 4 -9.60 -0.26 8.57
N GLU A 5 -9.66 -0.84 7.37
CA GLU A 5 -9.26 -2.23 7.12
C GLU A 5 -7.75 -2.41 7.36
N ILE A 6 -6.94 -1.45 6.92
CA ILE A 6 -5.48 -1.46 7.13
C ILE A 6 -5.12 -1.35 8.63
N ARG A 7 -5.95 -0.68 9.44
CA ARG A 7 -5.73 -0.63 10.90
C ARG A 7 -6.13 -1.91 11.63
N GLN A 8 -7.01 -2.73 11.06
CA GLN A 8 -7.44 -3.99 11.66
C GLN A 8 -6.48 -5.15 11.37
N MET A 9 -5.69 -5.07 10.28
CA MET A 9 -4.71 -6.09 9.91
C MET A 9 -3.53 -6.18 10.88
N SER A 10 -2.94 -7.36 11.06
CA SER A 10 -1.74 -7.55 11.89
C SER A 10 -0.50 -6.86 11.28
N SER A 11 0.52 -6.56 12.09
CA SER A 11 1.80 -6.01 11.61
C SER A 11 2.44 -6.90 10.53
N GLU A 12 2.33 -8.22 10.66
CA GLU A 12 2.82 -9.17 9.67
C GLU A 12 2.02 -9.12 8.36
N GLU A 13 0.70 -9.03 8.46
CA GLU A 13 -0.19 -8.91 7.30
C GLU A 13 0.05 -7.59 6.55
N LEU A 14 0.30 -6.50 7.28
CA LEU A 14 0.66 -5.22 6.68
C LEU A 14 1.97 -5.32 5.90
N ASN A 15 2.99 -5.98 6.44
CA ASN A 15 4.24 -6.21 5.72
C ASN A 15 4.04 -7.05 4.46
N LYS A 16 3.24 -8.13 4.53
CA LYS A 16 2.84 -8.93 3.36
C LYS A 16 2.11 -8.08 2.32
N LYS A 17 1.19 -7.21 2.76
CA LYS A 17 0.46 -6.29 1.88
C LYS A 17 1.38 -5.30 1.17
N VAL A 18 2.40 -4.78 1.86
CA VAL A 18 3.41 -3.89 1.25
C VAL A 18 4.17 -4.62 0.15
N THR A 19 4.55 -5.88 0.37
CA THR A 19 5.25 -6.68 -0.66
C THR A 19 4.35 -6.97 -1.86
N GLU A 20 3.09 -7.34 -1.64
CA GLU A 20 2.10 -7.53 -2.72
C GLU A 20 1.91 -6.26 -3.57
N LEU A 21 1.66 -5.12 -2.91
CA LEU A 21 1.44 -3.84 -3.59
C LEU A 21 2.68 -3.35 -4.33
N LYS A 22 3.89 -3.67 -3.86
CA LYS A 22 5.14 -3.39 -4.58
C LYS A 22 5.26 -4.20 -5.87
N ASN A 23 4.91 -5.48 -5.83
CA ASN A 23 4.91 -6.34 -7.01
C ASN A 23 3.85 -5.87 -8.02
N GLU A 24 2.67 -5.49 -7.54
CA GLU A 24 1.63 -4.90 -8.39
C GLU A 24 2.10 -3.59 -9.04
N LEU A 25 2.77 -2.72 -8.28
CA LEU A 25 3.35 -1.49 -8.81
C LEU A 25 4.43 -1.77 -9.86
N PHE A 26 5.24 -2.82 -9.68
CA PHE A 26 6.22 -3.25 -10.67
C PHE A 26 5.53 -3.69 -11.96
N ASN A 27 4.51 -4.54 -11.86
CA ASN A 27 3.72 -4.99 -13.01
C ASN A 27 3.00 -3.83 -13.72
N LEU A 28 2.50 -2.85 -12.98
CA LEU A 28 1.90 -1.65 -13.56
C LEU A 28 2.93 -0.76 -14.27
N ARG A 29 4.14 -0.62 -13.73
CA ARG A 29 5.25 0.08 -14.40
C ARG A 29 5.71 -0.66 -15.65
N PHE A 30 5.75 -1.98 -15.59
CA PHE A 30 6.07 -2.82 -16.74
C PHE A 30 5.03 -2.65 -17.85
N ARG A 31 3.73 -2.73 -17.51
CA ARG A 31 2.63 -2.47 -18.45
C ARG A 31 2.62 -1.04 -19.00
N LEU A 32 3.05 -0.06 -18.21
CA LEU A 32 3.25 1.32 -18.68
C LEU A 32 4.38 1.39 -19.71
N ALA A 33 5.49 0.70 -19.47
CA ALA A 33 6.63 0.67 -20.37
C ALA A 33 6.31 -0.08 -21.68
N THR A 34 5.47 -1.12 -21.64
CA THR A 34 5.00 -1.83 -22.84
C THR A 34 3.87 -1.11 -23.58
N GLY A 35 3.39 0.04 -23.06
CA GLY A 35 2.33 0.84 -23.69
C GLY A 35 0.93 0.24 -23.62
N GLN A 36 0.74 -0.86 -22.88
CA GLN A 36 -0.55 -1.56 -22.71
C GLN A 36 -1.29 -1.15 -21.43
N LEU A 37 -1.03 0.05 -20.91
CA LEU A 37 -1.64 0.50 -19.66
C LEU A 37 -2.90 1.32 -19.93
N ASP A 38 -4.06 0.69 -19.76
CA ASP A 38 -5.36 1.34 -19.98
C ASP A 38 -5.65 2.49 -19.00
N ASN A 39 -5.15 2.40 -17.76
CA ASN A 39 -5.43 3.41 -16.74
C ASN A 39 -4.18 3.80 -15.91
N PRO A 40 -3.52 4.92 -16.25
CA PRO A 40 -2.39 5.47 -15.49
C PRO A 40 -2.73 5.86 -14.04
N SER A 41 -4.01 6.10 -13.73
CA SER A 41 -4.44 6.47 -12.38
C SER A 41 -4.28 5.34 -11.37
N SER A 42 -4.27 4.09 -11.83
CA SER A 42 -4.04 2.90 -11.00
C SER A 42 -2.65 2.94 -10.33
N ILE A 43 -1.62 3.40 -11.03
CA ILE A 43 -0.27 3.59 -10.48
C ILE A 43 -0.30 4.56 -9.30
N LYS A 44 -1.05 5.66 -9.43
CA LYS A 44 -1.19 6.66 -8.37
C LYS A 44 -1.97 6.12 -7.17
N GLN A 45 -2.99 5.29 -7.40
CA GLN A 45 -3.73 4.61 -6.34
C GLN A 45 -2.85 3.62 -5.57
N VAL A 46 -2.12 2.74 -6.27
CA VAL A 46 -1.22 1.76 -5.64
C VAL A 46 -0.12 2.46 -4.84
N LYS A 47 0.47 3.55 -5.37
CA LYS A 47 1.45 4.36 -4.61
C LYS A 47 0.85 4.93 -3.31
N ARG A 48 -0.39 5.44 -3.36
CA ARG A 48 -1.08 5.97 -2.17
C ARG A 48 -1.41 4.88 -1.17
N ASP A 49 -1.79 3.70 -1.62
CA ASP A 49 -2.10 2.57 -0.74
C ASP A 49 -0.83 2.06 -0.05
N ILE A 50 0.31 1.95 -0.74
CA ILE A 50 1.62 1.66 -0.11
C ILE A 50 1.96 2.70 0.96
N ALA A 51 1.76 3.99 0.66
CA ALA A 51 2.05 5.06 1.62
C ALA A 51 1.19 4.93 2.88
N ARG A 52 -0.13 4.68 2.75
CA ARG A 52 -1.03 4.49 3.89
C ARG A 52 -0.61 3.32 4.77
N VAL A 53 -0.27 2.17 4.16
CA VAL A 53 0.18 0.99 4.91
C VAL A 53 1.46 1.29 5.68
N LYS A 54 2.46 1.92 5.04
CA LYS A 54 3.71 2.33 5.71
C LYS A 54 3.46 3.32 6.84
N THR A 55 2.56 4.29 6.66
CA THR A 55 2.19 5.24 7.72
C THR A 55 1.59 4.53 8.92
N ILE A 56 0.73 3.53 8.72
CA ILE A 56 0.11 2.77 9.81
C ILE A 56 1.15 1.90 10.54
N ILE A 57 2.05 1.24 9.81
CA ILE A 57 3.18 0.51 10.40
C ILE A 57 4.00 1.47 11.29
N ARG A 58 4.34 2.65 10.77
CA ARG A 58 5.11 3.65 11.51
C ARG A 58 4.36 4.19 12.72
N GLN A 59 3.04 4.39 12.62
CA GLN A 59 2.19 4.79 13.74
C GLN A 59 2.17 3.74 14.85
N ARG A 60 2.16 2.45 14.50
CA ARG A 60 2.27 1.34 15.47
C ARG A 60 3.64 1.29 16.13
N GLU A 61 4.72 1.44 15.37
CA GLU A 61 6.09 1.47 15.90
C GLU A 61 6.31 2.63 16.88
N LEU A 62 5.75 3.80 16.59
CA LEU A 62 5.87 5.00 17.45
C LEU A 62 4.96 4.95 18.68
N GLY A 63 4.19 3.88 18.90
CA GLY A 63 3.28 3.75 20.04
C GLY A 63 2.08 4.72 20.01
N MET A 64 1.93 5.51 18.93
CA MET A 64 0.85 6.50 18.74
C MET A 64 -0.52 5.86 18.46
N GLY A 65 -0.65 4.55 18.64
CA GLY A 65 -1.88 3.77 18.44
C GLY A 65 -2.57 3.32 19.73
N LYS A 66 -2.13 3.79 20.90
CA LYS A 66 -2.78 3.46 22.19
C LYS A 66 -3.88 4.43 22.65
N GLU A 67 -4.16 5.50 21.91
CA GLU A 67 -5.22 6.44 22.28
C GLU A 67 -6.17 6.67 21.11
N ALA A 68 -7.23 5.86 21.06
CA ALA A 68 -8.54 6.18 20.49
C ALA A 68 -9.53 5.07 20.85
#